data_AF-A0A9X2WC51-F1
#
_entry.id   AF-A0A9X2WC51-F1
#
_cell.length_a   1.000
_cell.length_b   1.000
_cell.length_c   1.000
_cell.angle_alpha   90.00
_cell.angle_beta   90.00
_cell.angle_gamma   90.00
#
_symmetry.space_group_name_H-M   'P 1'
#
loop_
_entity.id
_entity.type
_entity.pdbx_description
1 polymer ?
#
loop_
_entity_poly.entity_id
_entity_poly.type
_entity_poly.pdbx_seq_one_letter_code
_entity_poly.pdbx_strand_id
1 'polypeptide(L)'
;MLSAFIRSLPSGTCYAQLWSDRIRISCTQSTRVFDDQPLLAICTENGKKIVLAVGCKAAQLYQQEQLKEQRNEQPNEKPEPDLTLINPLDHPRLLIADFAYAERLLRYGIASAYEKSLLPRSPVLIIQPMEKTEGGITDIARRMYTELGLGAGARKVYVHDGAPLAHPVTAGSKELGNILQR
;
A
#
# COMPACT_ATOMS: atom_id res chain seq x y z
N MET A 1 -10.97 38.43 -5.81
CA MET A 1 -11.15 37.52 -6.96
C MET A 1 -10.04 36.46 -6.94
N LEU A 2 -10.23 35.38 -6.18
CA LEU A 2 -9.27 34.27 -6.10
C LEU A 2 -9.93 32.97 -6.57
N SER A 3 -10.64 33.03 -7.70
CA SER A 3 -11.19 31.85 -8.37
C SER A 3 -10.20 31.37 -9.44
N ALA A 4 -9.01 31.00 -9.00
CA ALA A 4 -8.10 30.24 -9.83
C ALA A 4 -8.58 28.79 -9.81
N PHE A 5 -9.21 28.36 -10.91
CA PHE A 5 -9.31 26.99 -11.40
C PHE A 5 -8.53 25.96 -10.56
N ILE A 6 -9.11 25.53 -9.44
CA ILE A 6 -8.73 24.28 -8.80
C ILE A 6 -9.33 23.25 -9.74
N ARG A 7 -8.52 22.68 -10.65
CA ARG A 7 -8.87 21.39 -11.25
C ARG A 7 -9.14 20.47 -10.07
N SER A 8 -10.41 20.26 -9.75
CA SER A 8 -10.82 19.41 -8.65
C SER A 8 -10.27 18.03 -8.95
N LEU A 9 -9.49 17.48 -8.02
CA LEU A 9 -9.14 16.07 -8.09
C LEU A 9 -10.45 15.29 -8.25
N PRO A 10 -10.51 14.32 -9.17
CA PRO A 10 -11.69 13.49 -9.25
C PRO A 10 -11.93 12.88 -7.87
N SER A 11 -13.19 12.91 -7.43
CA SER A 11 -13.60 12.35 -6.15
C SER A 11 -13.03 10.93 -6.01
N GLY A 12 -12.39 10.68 -4.87
CA GLY A 12 -11.76 9.40 -4.58
C GLY A 12 -10.38 9.22 -5.21
N THR A 13 -9.49 10.21 -5.08
CA THR A 13 -8.08 10.03 -5.44
C THR A 13 -7.29 9.67 -4.19
N CYS A 14 -6.49 8.61 -4.26
CA CYS A 14 -5.53 8.24 -3.24
C CYS A 14 -4.11 8.38 -3.76
N TYR A 15 -3.20 8.63 -2.84
CA TYR A 15 -1.78 8.77 -3.07
C TYR A 15 -1.04 7.81 -2.16
N ALA A 16 -0.36 6.84 -2.77
CA ALA A 16 0.40 5.79 -2.12
C ALA A 16 1.90 6.03 -2.33
N GLN A 17 2.61 6.23 -1.24
CA GLN A 17 4.06 6.35 -1.18
C GLN A 17 4.64 5.06 -0.63
N LEU A 18 5.59 4.48 -1.34
CA LEU A 18 6.12 3.15 -1.07
C LEU A 18 7.63 3.23 -0.77
N TRP A 19 8.05 2.66 0.36
CA TRP A 19 9.44 2.40 0.77
C TRP A 19 9.59 0.92 1.15
N SER A 20 10.82 0.44 1.34
CA SER A 20 11.01 -0.95 1.82
C SER A 20 10.60 -1.13 3.28
N ASP A 21 10.65 -0.09 4.09
CA ASP A 21 10.36 -0.13 5.53
C ASP A 21 9.03 0.54 5.90
N ARG A 22 8.41 1.27 4.96
CA ARG A 22 7.21 2.08 5.18
C ARG A 22 6.29 2.09 3.97
N ILE A 23 4.99 2.13 4.23
CA ILE A 23 3.96 2.43 3.23
C ILE A 23 3.05 3.52 3.80
N ARG A 24 2.82 4.57 3.01
CA ARG A 24 1.92 5.66 3.38
C ARG A 24 0.86 5.87 2.31
N ILE A 25 -0.41 5.84 2.70
CA ILE A 25 -1.55 6.06 1.80
C ILE A 25 -2.46 7.13 2.40
N SER A 26 -2.75 8.14 1.59
CA SER A 26 -3.67 9.23 1.92
C SER A 26 -4.66 9.44 0.79
N CYS A 27 -5.88 9.87 1.10
CA CYS A 27 -6.94 10.02 0.09
C CYS A 27 -7.63 11.37 0.20
N THR A 28 -8.12 11.91 -0.91
CA THR A 28 -8.69 13.27 -0.94
C THR A 28 -9.98 13.45 -0.14
N GLN A 29 -10.69 12.35 0.10
CA GLN A 29 -11.99 12.33 0.76
C GLN A 29 -11.90 12.02 2.25
N SER A 30 -10.70 11.76 2.78
CA SER A 30 -10.49 11.44 4.18
C SER A 30 -9.29 12.19 4.73
N THR A 31 -9.34 12.54 6.02
CA THR A 31 -8.16 13.01 6.77
C THR A 31 -7.36 11.85 7.35
N ARG A 32 -7.86 10.61 7.23
CA ARG A 32 -7.14 9.42 7.65
C ARG A 32 -5.99 9.14 6.70
N VAL A 33 -4.89 8.72 7.29
CA VAL A 33 -3.70 8.28 6.58
C VAL A 33 -3.37 6.88 7.09
N PHE A 34 -3.24 5.93 6.18
CA PHE A 34 -2.61 4.66 6.48
C PHE A 34 -1.09 4.87 6.41
N ASP A 35 -0.38 4.67 7.51
CA ASP A 35 1.06 4.90 7.61
C ASP A 35 1.64 3.83 8.52
N ASP A 36 2.26 2.82 7.94
CA ASP A 36 2.70 1.63 8.66
C ASP A 36 3.86 0.93 7.93
N GLN A 37 4.40 -0.13 8.53
CA GLN A 37 5.36 -1.01 7.90
C GLN A 37 4.68 -1.86 6.82
N PRO A 38 5.36 -2.20 5.72
CA PRO A 38 4.81 -3.05 4.66
C PRO A 38 4.92 -4.53 5.03
N LEU A 39 4.41 -4.92 6.20
CA LEU A 39 4.49 -6.30 6.69
C LEU A 39 3.15 -7.02 6.59
N LEU A 40 3.18 -8.30 6.27
CA LEU A 40 2.02 -9.19 6.25
C LEU A 40 2.30 -10.44 7.07
N ALA A 41 1.42 -10.73 8.03
CA ALA A 41 1.41 -11.99 8.75
C ALA A 41 0.51 -12.97 8.00
N ILE A 42 1.08 -14.06 7.52
CA ILE A 42 0.42 -15.04 6.65
C ILE A 42 0.40 -16.39 7.33
N CYS A 43 -0.78 -16.95 7.42
CA CYS A 43 -1.02 -18.30 7.89
C CYS A 43 -1.27 -19.24 6.71
N THR A 44 -0.66 -20.42 6.73
CA THR A 44 -0.95 -21.50 5.78
C THR A 44 -1.90 -22.52 6.41
N GLU A 45 -3.17 -22.50 6.00
CA GLU A 45 -4.17 -23.51 6.41
C GLU A 45 -4.57 -24.38 5.21
N ASN A 46 -4.40 -25.70 5.31
CA ASN A 46 -4.76 -26.64 4.24
C ASN A 46 -4.17 -26.26 2.86
N GLY A 47 -2.92 -25.76 2.84
CA GLY A 47 -2.24 -25.27 1.64
C GLY A 47 -2.70 -23.90 1.13
N LYS A 48 -3.68 -23.26 1.78
CA LYS A 48 -4.15 -21.91 1.44
C LYS A 48 -3.46 -20.86 2.30
N LYS A 49 -2.86 -19.86 1.66
CA LYS A 49 -2.20 -18.73 2.33
C LYS A 49 -3.18 -17.59 2.62
N ILE A 50 -3.42 -17.33 3.90
CA ILE A 50 -4.38 -16.33 4.40
C ILE A 50 -3.59 -15.23 5.13
N VAL A 51 -3.84 -13.97 4.77
CA VAL A 51 -3.27 -12.82 5.50
C VAL A 51 -4.10 -12.61 6.75
N LEU A 52 -3.49 -12.73 7.93
CA LEU A 52 -4.12 -12.53 9.24
C LEU A 52 -4.03 -11.08 9.71
N ALA A 53 -2.91 -10.41 9.44
CA ALA A 53 -2.67 -9.05 9.87
C ALA A 53 -1.72 -8.31 8.91
N VAL A 54 -1.71 -6.99 9.01
CA VAL A 54 -0.91 -6.07 8.19
C VAL A 54 -0.19 -5.08 9.11
N GLY A 55 1.02 -4.66 8.74
CA GLY A 55 1.79 -3.62 9.41
C GLY A 55 2.24 -3.98 10.82
N CYS A 56 2.21 -3.02 11.73
CA CYS A 56 2.59 -3.21 13.13
C CYS A 56 1.83 -4.38 13.79
N LYS A 57 0.56 -4.61 13.42
CA LYS A 57 -0.23 -5.74 13.91
C LYS A 57 0.30 -7.08 13.42
N ALA A 58 0.83 -7.14 12.20
CA ALA A 58 1.50 -8.33 11.68
C ALA A 58 2.76 -8.66 12.48
N ALA A 59 3.61 -7.65 12.73
CA ALA A 59 4.82 -7.81 13.53
C ALA A 59 4.51 -8.25 14.98
N GLN A 60 3.50 -7.64 15.61
CA GLN A 60 3.06 -8.00 16.96
C GLN A 60 2.54 -9.44 17.03
N LEU A 61 1.68 -9.85 16.10
CA LEU A 61 1.14 -11.20 16.06
C LEU A 61 2.27 -12.23 15.86
N TYR A 62 3.19 -11.97 14.93
CA TYR A 62 4.35 -12.85 14.72
C TYR A 62 5.23 -12.99 15.97
N GLN A 63 5.54 -11.86 16.63
CA GLN A 63 6.33 -11.88 17.86
C GLN A 63 5.64 -12.64 19.00
N GLN A 64 4.30 -12.52 19.10
CA GLN A 64 3.52 -13.24 20.10
C GLN A 64 3.56 -14.75 19.90
N GLU A 65 3.39 -15.24 18.67
CA GLU A 65 3.46 -16.68 18.38
C GLU A 65 4.88 -17.23 18.64
N GLN A 66 5.92 -16.52 18.21
CA GLN A 66 7.31 -16.92 18.50
C GLN A 66 7.61 -17.04 20.00
N LEU A 67 6.99 -16.20 20.84
CA LEU A 67 7.14 -16.28 22.30
C LEU A 67 6.35 -17.43 22.95
N LYS A 68 5.26 -17.91 22.33
CA LYS A 68 4.49 -19.06 22.81
C LYS A 68 5.22 -20.37 22.49
N GLU A 69 5.75 -20.48 21.27
CA GLU A 69 6.62 -21.60 20.86
C GLU A 69 7.79 -21.77 21.84
N GLN A 70 8.44 -20.68 22.24
CA GLN A 70 9.53 -20.71 23.23
C GLN A 70 9.10 -21.08 24.65
N ARG A 71 7.84 -20.82 25.02
CA ARG A 71 7.34 -21.09 26.37
C ARG A 71 6.83 -22.52 26.60
N ASN A 72 6.88 -23.40 25.58
CA ASN A 72 6.31 -24.75 25.66
C ASN A 72 4.88 -24.76 26.22
N GLU A 73 4.09 -23.72 25.91
CA GLU A 73 2.66 -23.71 26.25
C GLU A 73 2.00 -24.80 25.38
N GLN A 74 1.33 -25.75 26.04
CA GLN A 74 0.85 -27.01 25.45
C GLN A 74 0.18 -26.80 24.08
N PRO A 75 0.44 -27.69 23.10
CA PRO A 75 -0.25 -27.62 21.83
C PRO A 75 -1.72 -27.90 22.10
N ASN A 76 -2.58 -26.90 21.85
CA ASN A 76 -3.99 -27.17 21.61
C ASN A 76 -4.06 -28.29 20.54
N GLU A 77 -5.03 -29.20 20.63
CA GLU A 77 -5.22 -30.34 19.70
C GLU A 77 -5.37 -29.93 18.22
N LYS A 78 -5.40 -28.62 17.92
CA LYS A 78 -5.45 -28.06 16.58
C LYS A 78 -4.01 -27.71 16.13
N PRO A 79 -3.55 -28.19 14.96
CA PRO A 79 -2.22 -27.85 14.46
C PRO A 79 -2.05 -26.33 14.42
N GLU A 80 -0.97 -25.84 15.03
CA GLU A 80 -0.69 -24.41 15.00
C GLU A 80 -0.52 -23.96 13.55
N PRO A 81 -1.14 -22.84 13.17
CA PRO A 81 -1.03 -22.34 11.81
C PRO A 81 0.44 -22.01 11.51
N ASP A 82 0.97 -22.53 10.40
CA ASP A 82 2.29 -22.14 9.87
C ASP A 82 2.27 -20.64 9.56
N LEU A 83 2.80 -19.85 10.49
CA LEU A 83 2.78 -18.40 10.46
C LEU A 83 4.10 -17.86 9.93
N THR A 84 4.01 -17.05 8.88
CA THR A 84 5.15 -16.39 8.25
C THR A 84 4.95 -14.88 8.19
N LEU A 85 6.05 -14.14 8.33
CA LEU A 85 6.08 -12.69 8.19
C LEU A 85 6.77 -12.33 6.87
N ILE A 86 6.06 -11.62 5.98
CA ILE A 86 6.56 -11.26 4.65
C ILE A 86 6.52 -9.75 4.45
N ASN A 87 7.58 -9.21 3.86
CA ASN A 87 7.63 -7.86 3.33
C ASN A 87 7.59 -7.89 1.79
N PRO A 88 6.48 -7.49 1.14
CA PRO A 88 6.39 -7.53 -0.32
C PRO A 88 7.04 -6.30 -0.98
N LEU A 89 7.55 -5.32 -0.22
CA LEU A 89 8.20 -4.09 -0.71
C LEU A 89 9.73 -4.09 -0.52
N ASP A 90 10.34 -5.23 -0.19
CA ASP A 90 11.78 -5.31 0.04
C ASP A 90 12.49 -6.29 -0.91
N HIS A 91 12.92 -5.77 -2.07
CA HIS A 91 13.76 -6.53 -3.00
C HIS A 91 14.99 -5.75 -3.49
N PRO A 92 16.17 -6.38 -3.73
CA PRO A 92 17.42 -5.64 -3.95
C PRO A 92 17.45 -4.70 -5.16
N ARG A 93 16.71 -5.04 -6.22
CA ARG A 93 16.72 -4.29 -7.51
C ARG A 93 15.43 -3.53 -7.81
N LEU A 94 14.34 -3.92 -7.17
CA LEU A 94 13.00 -3.38 -7.40
C LEU A 94 12.34 -3.25 -6.05
N LEU A 95 11.47 -2.27 -5.87
CA LEU A 95 10.77 -2.15 -4.60
C LEU A 95 9.82 -3.35 -4.40
N ILE A 96 9.10 -3.79 -5.43
CA ILE A 96 8.15 -4.90 -5.31
C ILE A 96 8.90 -6.24 -5.34
N ALA A 97 8.88 -6.96 -4.21
CA ALA A 97 9.45 -8.29 -4.03
C ALA A 97 8.45 -9.40 -4.37
N ASP A 98 7.20 -9.23 -3.92
CA ASP A 98 6.10 -10.16 -4.17
C ASP A 98 4.87 -9.38 -4.61
N PHE A 99 4.48 -9.55 -5.87
CA PHE A 99 3.39 -8.79 -6.48
C PHE A 99 2.04 -9.10 -5.83
N ALA A 100 1.74 -10.37 -5.55
CA ALA A 100 0.43 -10.77 -5.03
C ALA A 100 0.24 -10.25 -3.60
N TYR A 101 1.30 -10.27 -2.78
CA TYR A 101 1.26 -9.71 -1.44
C TYR A 101 1.30 -8.18 -1.43
N ALA A 102 2.05 -7.55 -2.35
CA ALA A 102 2.03 -6.10 -2.51
C ALA A 102 0.62 -5.60 -2.88
N GLU A 103 -0.10 -6.31 -3.75
CA GLU A 103 -1.48 -5.97 -4.14
C GLU A 103 -2.42 -6.03 -2.92
N ARG A 104 -2.30 -7.09 -2.10
CA ARG A 104 -3.09 -7.25 -0.88
C ARG A 104 -2.79 -6.16 0.14
N LEU A 105 -1.51 -5.82 0.33
CA LEU A 105 -1.06 -4.72 1.19
C LEU A 105 -1.64 -3.39 0.72
N LEU A 106 -1.53 -3.09 -0.58
CA LEU A 106 -2.01 -1.84 -1.16
C LEU A 106 -3.52 -1.71 -1.04
N ARG A 107 -4.27 -2.78 -1.36
CA ARG A 107 -5.73 -2.83 -1.19
C ARG A 107 -6.16 -2.61 0.25
N TYR A 108 -5.47 -3.23 1.21
CA TYR A 108 -5.74 -3.02 2.64
C TYR A 108 -5.47 -1.57 3.05
N GLY A 109 -4.34 -1.00 2.64
CA GLY A 109 -3.97 0.37 2.98
C GLY A 109 -4.94 1.40 2.39
N ILE A 110 -5.37 1.22 1.13
CA ILE A 110 -6.41 2.05 0.51
C ILE A 110 -7.70 1.98 1.32
N ALA A 111 -8.20 0.77 1.61
CA ALA A 111 -9.41 0.59 2.39
C ALA A 111 -9.30 1.20 3.81
N SER A 112 -8.11 1.17 4.41
CA SER A 112 -7.83 1.73 5.74
C SER A 112 -7.74 3.26 5.75
N ALA A 113 -7.28 3.86 4.65
CA ALA A 113 -7.23 5.31 4.46
C ALA A 113 -8.61 5.93 4.18
N TYR A 114 -9.61 5.12 3.81
CA TYR A 114 -11.00 5.56 3.69
C TYR A 114 -11.79 5.35 4.98
N GLU A 115 -12.80 6.20 5.19
CA GLU A 115 -13.86 5.88 6.13
C GLU A 115 -14.84 4.89 5.49
N LYS A 116 -15.42 3.97 6.28
CA LYS A 116 -16.23 2.85 5.79
C LYS A 116 -17.38 3.25 4.84
N SER A 117 -17.93 4.47 4.94
CA SER A 117 -18.99 4.97 4.05
C SER A 117 -18.50 5.84 2.89
N LEU A 118 -17.21 6.20 2.87
CA LEU A 118 -16.61 7.12 1.90
C LEU A 118 -15.71 6.43 0.88
N LEU A 119 -15.56 5.09 0.96
CA LEU A 119 -14.78 4.34 -0.01
C LEU A 119 -15.48 4.41 -1.39
N PRO A 120 -14.91 5.13 -2.38
CA PRO A 120 -15.44 5.11 -3.73
C PRO A 120 -15.35 3.68 -4.27
N ARG A 121 -16.29 3.31 -5.15
CA ARG A 121 -16.29 1.96 -5.76
C ARG A 121 -14.99 1.59 -6.47
N SER A 122 -14.23 2.59 -6.95
CA SER A 122 -12.93 2.38 -7.57
C SER A 122 -12.13 3.70 -7.56
N PRO A 123 -11.15 3.89 -6.68
CA PRO A 123 -10.42 5.16 -6.58
C PRO A 123 -9.50 5.40 -7.78
N VAL A 124 -9.11 6.65 -8.02
CA VAL A 124 -7.90 6.96 -8.79
C VAL A 124 -6.71 6.82 -7.85
N LEU A 125 -5.66 6.14 -8.27
CA LEU A 125 -4.47 5.93 -7.46
C LEU A 125 -3.27 6.62 -8.08
N ILE A 126 -2.53 7.38 -7.28
CA ILE A 126 -1.20 7.86 -7.61
C ILE A 126 -0.23 7.02 -6.78
N ILE A 127 0.66 6.28 -7.43
CA ILE A 127 1.72 5.51 -6.78
C ILE A 127 3.04 6.23 -6.98
N GLN A 128 3.77 6.46 -5.89
CA GLN A 128 5.15 6.91 -5.94
C GLN A 128 6.06 5.90 -5.22
N PRO A 129 6.95 5.21 -5.93
CA PRO A 129 8.10 4.59 -5.30
C PRO A 129 9.05 5.68 -4.80
N MET A 130 9.41 5.59 -3.53
CA MET A 130 10.23 6.60 -2.85
C MET A 130 11.70 6.21 -2.80
N GLU A 131 12.03 4.99 -3.25
CA GLU A 131 13.36 4.39 -3.26
C GLU A 131 13.52 3.56 -4.53
N LYS A 132 14.77 3.19 -4.86
CA LYS A 132 15.10 2.33 -6.01
C LYS A 132 14.61 2.94 -7.33
N THR A 133 14.65 4.27 -7.43
CA THR A 133 14.25 5.09 -8.60
C THR A 133 15.45 5.75 -9.28
N GLU A 134 16.67 5.21 -9.07
CA GLU A 134 17.89 5.73 -9.69
C GLU A 134 17.77 5.72 -11.22
N GLY A 135 18.00 6.87 -11.86
CA GLY A 135 17.81 7.02 -13.31
C GLY A 135 16.34 7.15 -13.75
N GLY A 136 15.40 7.27 -12.81
CA GLY A 136 13.97 7.38 -13.07
C GLY A 136 13.23 6.04 -13.06
N ILE A 137 11.91 6.08 -13.27
CA ILE A 137 11.07 4.87 -13.33
C ILE A 137 11.02 4.39 -14.78
N THR A 138 11.59 3.20 -15.03
CA THR A 138 11.55 2.53 -16.33
C THR A 138 10.13 2.18 -16.76
N ASP A 139 9.87 2.00 -18.06
CA ASP A 139 8.54 1.65 -18.58
C ASP A 139 8.02 0.31 -18.02
N ILE A 140 8.92 -0.65 -17.79
CA ILE A 140 8.58 -1.93 -17.18
C ILE A 140 8.13 -1.73 -15.72
N ALA A 141 8.88 -0.93 -14.95
CA ALA A 141 8.51 -0.61 -13.57
C ALA A 141 7.21 0.20 -13.52
N ARG A 142 7.02 1.15 -14.43
CA ARG A 142 5.78 1.92 -14.57
C ARG A 142 4.59 1.00 -14.80
N ARG A 143 4.71 0.05 -15.73
CA ARG A 143 3.66 -0.95 -15.98
C ARG A 143 3.40 -1.81 -14.75
N MET A 144 4.45 -2.29 -14.07
CA MET A 144 4.31 -3.05 -12.84
C MET A 144 3.49 -2.30 -11.78
N TYR A 145 3.80 -1.02 -11.50
CA TYR A 145 3.03 -0.22 -10.54
C TYR A 145 1.59 0.05 -11.02
N THR A 146 1.40 0.27 -12.32
CA THR A 146 0.07 0.42 -12.91
C THR A 146 -0.78 -0.83 -12.68
N GLU A 147 -0.27 -2.02 -13.03
CA GLU A 147 -1.00 -3.28 -12.81
C GLU A 147 -1.25 -3.53 -11.32
N LEU A 148 -0.28 -3.23 -10.46
CA LEU A 148 -0.40 -3.38 -9.01
C LEU A 148 -1.56 -2.54 -8.46
N GLY A 149 -1.66 -1.27 -8.89
CA GLY A 149 -2.74 -0.39 -8.46
C GLY A 149 -4.11 -0.79 -9.02
N LEU A 150 -4.17 -1.27 -10.26
CA LEU A 150 -5.40 -1.77 -10.86
C LEU A 150 -5.90 -3.03 -10.13
N GLY A 151 -5.00 -3.98 -9.83
CA GLY A 151 -5.31 -5.17 -9.03
C GLY A 151 -5.79 -4.84 -7.62
N ALA A 152 -5.28 -3.75 -7.03
CA ALA A 152 -5.75 -3.24 -5.75
C ALA A 152 -7.14 -2.56 -5.80
N GLY A 153 -7.77 -2.45 -6.98
CA GLY A 153 -9.13 -1.94 -7.16
C GLY A 153 -9.20 -0.50 -7.67
N ALA A 154 -8.09 0.11 -8.10
CA ALA A 154 -8.12 1.43 -8.70
C ALA A 154 -8.75 1.39 -10.10
N ARG A 155 -9.51 2.44 -10.48
CA ARG A 155 -10.01 2.60 -11.86
C ARG A 155 -8.96 3.16 -12.81
N LYS A 156 -7.98 3.88 -12.25
CA LYS A 156 -6.88 4.50 -12.99
C LYS A 156 -5.70 4.66 -12.06
N VAL A 157 -4.50 4.39 -12.57
CA VAL A 157 -3.25 4.50 -11.82
C VAL A 157 -2.31 5.46 -12.54
N TYR A 158 -1.72 6.37 -11.79
CA TYR A 158 -0.64 7.26 -12.22
C TYR A 158 0.61 6.91 -11.43
N VAL A 159 1.74 6.79 -12.12
CA VAL A 159 3.03 6.52 -11.47
C VAL A 159 3.83 7.81 -11.44
N HIS A 160 4.08 8.31 -10.23
CA HIS A 160 4.76 9.57 -9.99
C HIS A 160 6.22 9.33 -9.61
N ASP A 161 7.12 10.06 -10.28
CA ASP A 161 8.58 9.99 -10.11
C ASP A 161 9.20 11.35 -9.73
N GLY A 162 8.36 12.36 -9.45
CA GLY A 162 8.81 13.71 -9.09
C GLY A 162 8.97 13.94 -7.58
N ALA A 163 8.96 15.21 -7.18
CA ALA A 163 9.03 15.57 -5.77
C ALA A 163 7.84 14.96 -4.98
N PRO A 164 8.08 14.44 -3.76
CA PRO A 164 7.02 13.87 -2.94
C PRO A 164 5.94 14.89 -2.61
N LEU A 165 4.68 14.50 -2.77
CA LEU A 165 3.55 15.31 -2.34
C LEU A 165 3.32 15.13 -0.83
N ALA A 166 2.98 16.20 -0.11
CA ALA A 166 2.69 16.11 1.32
C ALA A 166 1.33 15.42 1.59
N HIS A 167 0.33 15.73 0.77
CA HIS A 167 -1.01 15.15 0.74
C HIS A 167 -1.63 15.43 -0.64
N PRO A 168 -2.46 14.54 -1.23
CA PRO A 168 -3.04 14.79 -2.54
C PRO A 168 -3.89 16.07 -2.58
N VAL A 169 -4.54 16.46 -1.47
CA VAL A 169 -5.31 17.73 -1.38
C VAL A 169 -4.42 18.98 -1.33
N THR A 170 -3.20 18.85 -0.79
CA THR A 170 -2.28 19.99 -0.59
C THR A 170 -1.37 20.20 -1.80
N ALA A 171 -1.23 19.20 -2.67
CA ALA A 171 -0.50 19.34 -3.93
C ALA A 171 -1.15 20.42 -4.81
N GLY A 172 -0.35 21.33 -5.35
CA GLY A 172 -0.86 22.43 -6.16
C GLY A 172 -1.59 21.91 -7.40
N SER A 173 -2.63 22.62 -7.86
CA SER A 173 -3.44 22.21 -9.03
C SER A 173 -2.62 21.99 -10.31
N LYS A 174 -1.47 22.67 -10.43
CA LYS A 174 -0.49 22.47 -11.52
C LYS A 174 0.29 21.17 -11.40
N GLU A 175 0.78 20.83 -10.21
CA GLU A 175 1.57 19.60 -9.97
C GLU A 175 0.71 18.36 -10.21
N LEU A 176 -0.51 18.37 -9.66
CA LEU A 176 -1.50 17.32 -9.91
C LEU A 176 -1.90 17.26 -11.38
N GLY A 177 -2.06 18.41 -12.05
CA GLY A 177 -2.34 18.46 -13.48
C GLY A 177 -1.28 17.76 -14.32
N ASN A 178 -0.01 17.94 -13.98
CA ASN A 178 1.11 17.29 -14.67
C ASN A 178 1.16 15.78 -14.40
N ILE A 179 0.87 15.34 -13.17
CA ILE A 179 0.82 13.92 -12.81
C ILE A 179 -0.34 13.23 -13.53
N LEU A 180 -1.51 13.86 -13.60
CA LEU A 180 -2.72 13.28 -14.19
C LEU A 180 -2.74 13.29 -15.73
N GLN A 181 -1.78 13.96 -16.38
CA GLN A 181 -1.64 14.02 -17.83
C GLN A 181 -0.59 13.06 -18.41
N ARG A 182 0.20 12.42 -17.53
CA ARG A 182 1.17 11.39 -17.88
C ARG A 182 0.58 10.00 -17.67
#